data_AF-A0A0N0VNJ6-F1
#
_entry.id   AF-A0A0N0VNJ6-F1
#
_cell.length_a   1.000
_cell.length_b   1.000
_cell.length_c   1.000
_cell.angle_alpha   90.00
_cell.angle_beta   90.00
_cell.angle_gamma   90.00
#
_symmetry.space_group_name_H-M   'P 1'
#
loop_
_entity.id
_entity.type
_entity.pdbx_description
1 polymer ?
#
loop_
_entity_poly.entity_id
_entity_poly.type
_entity_poly.pdbx_seq_one_letter_code
_entity_poly.pdbx_strand_id
1 'polypeptide(L)'
;MGKLLFLFIIGTIGMTLRFFIIGEFELDQIFILFLFPIGAFVLWFVHKWMVSRDVNYIPSSTDETWNTNMGERYSNGVKQLYKGKEKVAVYRRFYQHRWQLWVNEVVEGDGNWYMNLSFEFAAEGKVEIVEGRSSIFKNNTNWIIVRDGEPVGKVKTEFSIKNAAKLKEALTIEIDDKVIYYQSFGIGSPTDVLIDDHVVAKGKRSEVLRSKYHFELVDDEYEKLEEVLVMGFILFNYVHKQ
;
A
#
# COMPACT_ATOMS: atom_id res chain seq x y z
N MET A 1 -4.30 -2.05 14.85
CA MET A 1 -5.27 -2.50 15.88
C MET A 1 -4.94 -3.91 16.32
N GLY A 2 -4.64 -4.83 15.40
CA GLY A 2 -4.18 -6.19 15.69
C GLY A 2 -3.15 -6.33 16.82
N LYS A 3 -2.03 -5.58 16.80
CA LYS A 3 -1.01 -5.64 17.87
C LYS A 3 -1.55 -5.44 19.29
N LEU A 4 -2.45 -4.46 19.50
CA LEU A 4 -3.03 -4.20 20.83
C LEU A 4 -3.95 -5.34 21.28
N LEU A 5 -4.79 -5.84 20.37
CA LEU A 5 -5.65 -6.98 20.66
C LEU A 5 -4.84 -8.26 20.92
N PHE A 6 -3.73 -8.44 20.20
CA PHE A 6 -2.82 -9.56 20.41
C PHE A 6 -2.14 -9.49 21.77
N LEU A 7 -1.63 -8.32 22.17
CA LEU A 7 -1.08 -8.08 23.50
C LEU A 7 -2.14 -8.32 24.60
N PHE A 8 -3.39 -7.91 24.36
CA PHE A 8 -4.51 -8.22 25.26
C PHE A 8 -4.74 -9.72 25.41
N ILE A 9 -4.74 -10.49 24.32
CA ILE A 9 -4.92 -11.95 24.36
C ILE A 9 -3.77 -12.61 25.12
N ILE A 10 -2.51 -12.30 24.79
CA ILE A 10 -1.34 -12.86 25.49
C ILE A 10 -1.38 -12.50 26.97
N GLY A 11 -1.67 -11.24 27.30
CA GLY A 11 -1.76 -10.77 28.68
C GLY A 11 -2.87 -11.48 29.46
N THR A 12 -4.02 -11.74 28.82
CA THR A 12 -5.12 -12.52 29.42
C THR A 12 -4.70 -13.95 29.72
N ILE A 13 -3.99 -14.61 28.78
CA ILE A 13 -3.45 -15.96 28.97
C ILE A 13 -2.45 -15.99 30.13
N GLY A 14 -1.48 -15.05 30.14
CA GLY A 14 -0.49 -14.95 31.22
C GLY A 14 -1.12 -14.70 32.59
N MET A 15 -2.15 -13.84 32.64
CA MET A 15 -2.87 -13.55 33.88
C MET A 15 -3.69 -14.75 34.36
N THR A 16 -4.32 -15.48 33.45
CA THR A 16 -5.04 -16.72 33.77
C THR A 16 -4.10 -17.77 34.32
N LEU A 17 -2.92 -17.94 33.69
CA LEU A 17 -1.90 -18.87 34.17
C LEU A 17 -1.38 -18.49 35.55
N ARG A 18 -1.11 -17.20 35.78
CA ARG A 18 -0.72 -16.66 37.10
C ARG A 18 -1.78 -16.96 38.16
N PHE A 19 -3.06 -16.81 37.83
CA PHE A 19 -4.16 -17.14 38.74
C PHE A 19 -4.16 -18.62 39.13
N PHE A 20 -3.90 -19.54 38.19
CA PHE A 20 -3.79 -20.97 38.53
C PHE A 20 -2.58 -21.31 39.40
N ILE A 21 -1.51 -20.50 39.39
CA ILE A 21 -0.29 -20.73 40.17
C ILE A 21 -0.38 -20.06 41.56
N ILE A 22 -0.81 -18.80 41.62
CA ILE A 22 -0.77 -17.95 42.82
C ILE A 22 -2.15 -17.84 43.49
N GLY A 23 -3.24 -18.05 42.75
CA GLY A 23 -4.62 -17.99 43.27
C GLY A 23 -5.21 -16.58 43.37
N GLU A 24 -4.47 -15.54 43.02
CA GLU A 24 -4.88 -14.15 43.22
C GLU A 24 -4.77 -13.32 41.94
N PHE A 25 -5.75 -12.46 41.70
CA PHE A 25 -5.69 -11.44 40.66
C PHE A 25 -5.22 -10.11 41.24
N GLU A 26 -4.21 -9.50 40.61
CA GLU A 26 -3.83 -8.12 40.92
C GLU A 26 -4.68 -7.16 40.06
N LEU A 27 -5.44 -6.28 40.72
CA LEU A 27 -6.33 -5.33 40.06
C LEU A 27 -5.58 -4.37 39.13
N ASP A 28 -4.37 -3.96 39.50
CA ASP A 28 -3.54 -3.07 38.68
C ASP A 28 -3.15 -3.72 37.34
N GLN A 29 -2.84 -5.02 37.36
CA GLN A 29 -2.52 -5.78 36.16
C GLN A 29 -3.74 -5.93 35.25
N ILE A 30 -4.92 -6.16 35.85
CA ILE A 30 -6.20 -6.20 35.13
C ILE A 30 -6.45 -4.85 34.46
N PHE A 31 -6.29 -3.75 35.20
CA PHE A 31 -6.52 -2.41 34.68
C PHE A 31 -5.61 -2.10 33.49
N ILE A 32 -4.30 -2.38 33.60
CA ILE A 32 -3.34 -2.21 32.51
C ILE A 32 -3.75 -3.06 31.29
N LEU A 33 -4.17 -4.30 31.52
CA LEU A 33 -4.61 -5.19 30.44
C LEU A 33 -5.80 -4.60 29.68
N PHE A 34 -6.77 -3.98 30.36
CA PHE A 34 -7.92 -3.34 29.73
C PHE A 34 -7.59 -2.05 28.97
N LEU A 35 -6.43 -1.43 29.16
CA LEU A 35 -6.00 -0.29 28.33
C LEU A 35 -5.76 -0.69 26.87
N PHE A 36 -5.36 -1.93 26.59
CA PHE A 36 -5.13 -2.41 25.23
C PHE A 36 -6.40 -2.41 24.35
N PRO A 37 -7.54 -3.02 24.75
CA PRO A 37 -8.76 -2.95 23.95
C PRO A 37 -9.32 -1.53 23.84
N ILE A 38 -9.18 -0.70 24.89
CA ILE A 38 -9.56 0.72 24.82
C ILE A 38 -8.73 1.45 23.75
N GLY A 39 -7.41 1.26 23.75
CA GLY A 39 -6.53 1.82 22.73
C GLY A 39 -6.87 1.31 21.33
N ALA A 40 -7.18 0.02 21.19
CA ALA A 40 -7.60 -0.56 19.91
C ALA A 40 -8.89 0.08 19.39
N PHE A 41 -9.84 0.34 20.27
CA PHE A 41 -11.10 1.02 19.94
C PHE A 41 -10.89 2.46 19.47
N VAL A 42 -10.01 3.22 20.12
CA VAL A 42 -9.65 4.58 19.68
C VAL A 42 -9.00 4.55 18.29
N LEU A 43 -8.03 3.64 18.06
CA LEU A 43 -7.38 3.50 16.76
C LEU A 43 -8.37 3.07 15.66
N TRP A 44 -9.40 2.30 16.00
CA TRP A 44 -10.45 1.92 15.05
C TRP A 44 -11.23 3.13 14.53
N PHE A 45 -11.57 4.10 15.38
CA PHE A 45 -12.20 5.34 14.92
C PHE A 45 -11.31 6.14 13.97
N VAL A 46 -10.03 6.30 14.32
CA VAL A 46 -9.07 7.00 13.47
C VAL A 46 -8.96 6.31 12.11
N HIS A 47 -8.83 4.98 12.11
CA HIS A 47 -8.77 4.18 10.88
C HIS A 47 -10.04 4.36 10.03
N LYS A 48 -11.23 4.25 10.64
CA LYS A 48 -12.51 4.42 9.93
C LYS A 48 -12.64 5.83 9.33
N TRP A 49 -12.18 6.85 10.05
CA TRP A 49 -12.15 8.22 9.56
C TRP A 49 -11.20 8.37 8.37
N MET A 50 -10.00 7.79 8.41
CA MET A 50 -9.04 7.80 7.30
C MET A 50 -9.60 7.09 6.06
N VAL A 51 -10.19 5.91 6.21
CA VAL A 51 -10.84 5.19 5.11
C VAL A 51 -11.97 6.02 4.49
N SER A 52 -12.79 6.68 5.32
CA SER A 52 -13.85 7.55 4.82
C SER A 52 -13.31 8.72 3.99
N ARG A 53 -12.16 9.30 4.38
CA ARG A 53 -11.49 10.36 3.61
C ARG A 53 -10.96 9.86 2.26
N ASP A 54 -10.45 8.64 2.20
CA ASP A 54 -9.98 8.04 0.94
C ASP A 54 -11.14 7.74 -0.02
N VAL A 55 -12.26 7.20 0.50
CA VAL A 55 -13.44 6.87 -0.29
C VAL A 55 -14.10 8.14 -0.86
N ASN A 56 -14.19 9.19 -0.06
CA ASN A 56 -14.82 10.47 -0.42
C ASN A 56 -13.84 11.47 -1.03
N TYR A 57 -12.66 11.02 -1.47
CA TYR A 57 -11.67 11.91 -2.05
C TYR A 57 -12.17 12.51 -3.38
N ILE A 58 -12.05 13.83 -3.48
CA ILE A 58 -12.27 14.59 -4.72
C ILE A 58 -11.07 15.54 -4.85
N PRO A 59 -10.36 15.53 -5.99
CA PRO A 59 -9.26 16.46 -6.23
C PRO A 59 -9.76 17.89 -6.34
N SER A 60 -8.98 18.83 -5.82
CA SER A 60 -9.26 20.26 -5.93
C SER A 60 -8.67 20.89 -7.19
N SER A 61 -7.66 20.26 -7.80
CA SER A 61 -7.02 20.76 -9.01
C SER A 61 -7.83 20.42 -10.27
N THR A 62 -7.74 21.30 -11.26
CA THR A 62 -8.25 21.11 -12.62
C THR A 62 -7.19 20.62 -13.59
N ASP A 63 -5.93 20.52 -13.17
CA ASP A 63 -4.83 20.09 -14.02
C ASP A 63 -5.08 18.65 -14.48
N GLU A 64 -4.80 18.32 -15.74
CA GLU A 64 -5.04 16.99 -16.35
C GLU A 64 -4.12 15.88 -15.80
N THR A 65 -3.56 16.08 -14.61
CA THR A 65 -2.72 15.14 -13.90
C THR A 65 -3.56 14.08 -13.17
N TRP A 66 -2.95 12.93 -12.94
CA TRP A 66 -3.53 11.88 -12.12
C TRP A 66 -3.46 12.23 -10.65
N ASN A 67 -4.55 11.94 -9.94
CA ASN A 67 -4.73 12.32 -8.56
C ASN A 67 -5.36 11.20 -7.74
N THR A 68 -4.77 10.88 -6.60
CA THR A 68 -5.36 9.93 -5.63
C THR A 68 -5.01 10.27 -4.19
N ASN A 69 -5.82 9.77 -3.25
CA ASN A 69 -5.57 9.87 -1.82
C ASN A 69 -5.33 8.48 -1.22
N MET A 70 -4.11 8.27 -0.73
CA MET A 70 -3.63 7.06 -0.05
C MET A 70 -3.36 7.36 1.43
N GLY A 71 -4.39 7.78 2.17
CA GLY A 71 -4.31 8.01 3.60
C GLY A 71 -4.16 6.70 4.37
N GLU A 72 -5.00 5.72 4.09
CA GLU A 72 -4.96 4.39 4.70
C GLU A 72 -4.50 3.33 3.68
N ARG A 73 -3.47 2.51 3.94
CA ARG A 73 -2.88 1.55 2.98
C ARG A 73 -3.12 0.08 3.31
N TYR A 74 -3.66 -0.23 4.47
CA TYR A 74 -3.68 -1.61 4.97
C TYR A 74 -5.03 -2.29 4.78
N SER A 75 -6.10 -1.52 4.75
CA SER A 75 -7.47 -1.99 4.58
C SER A 75 -7.84 -2.28 3.12
N ASN A 76 -8.92 -3.04 2.96
CA ASN A 76 -9.56 -3.27 1.66
C ASN A 76 -10.46 -2.09 1.22
N GLY A 77 -10.27 -0.91 1.82
CA GLY A 77 -11.03 0.29 1.52
C GLY A 77 -10.78 0.76 0.09
N VAL A 78 -11.85 1.08 -0.63
CA VAL A 78 -11.78 1.57 -2.00
C VAL A 78 -11.17 2.96 -2.03
N LYS A 79 -10.30 3.20 -2.98
CA LYS A 79 -9.66 4.49 -3.26
C LYS A 79 -10.04 4.94 -4.65
N GLN A 80 -10.18 6.25 -4.79
CA GLN A 80 -10.54 6.87 -6.06
C GLN A 80 -9.27 7.26 -6.81
N LEU A 81 -9.28 7.07 -8.13
CA LEU A 81 -8.25 7.53 -9.04
C LEU A 81 -8.88 8.46 -10.07
N TYR A 82 -8.39 9.70 -10.10
CA TYR A 82 -8.88 10.76 -10.97
C TYR A 82 -7.81 11.19 -11.97
N LYS A 83 -8.22 11.66 -13.15
CA LYS A 83 -7.41 12.49 -14.07
C LYS A 83 -8.08 13.86 -14.14
N GLY A 84 -7.42 14.88 -13.62
CA GLY A 84 -8.06 16.16 -13.29
C GLY A 84 -9.29 15.97 -12.39
N LYS A 85 -10.48 16.33 -12.89
CA LYS A 85 -11.76 16.17 -12.18
C LYS A 85 -12.53 14.90 -12.56
N GLU A 86 -12.09 14.19 -13.60
CA GLU A 86 -12.76 12.99 -14.06
C GLU A 86 -12.31 11.78 -13.24
N LYS A 87 -13.27 11.01 -12.73
CA LYS A 87 -13.00 9.75 -12.06
C LYS A 87 -12.78 8.67 -13.12
N VAL A 88 -11.53 8.24 -13.28
CA VAL A 88 -11.15 7.25 -14.30
C VAL A 88 -11.22 5.82 -13.77
N ALA A 89 -10.82 5.62 -12.51
CA ALA A 89 -10.79 4.29 -11.92
C ALA A 89 -11.01 4.30 -10.40
N VAL A 90 -11.21 3.10 -9.86
CA VAL A 90 -11.06 2.84 -8.44
C VAL A 90 -10.03 1.75 -8.22
N TYR A 91 -9.40 1.76 -7.07
CA TYR A 91 -8.51 0.67 -6.68
C TYR A 91 -8.62 0.34 -5.21
N ARG A 92 -8.24 -0.87 -4.84
CA ARG A 92 -8.20 -1.33 -3.45
C ARG A 92 -7.08 -2.33 -3.27
N ARG A 93 -6.58 -2.39 -2.04
CA ARG A 93 -5.81 -3.55 -1.60
C ARG A 93 -6.75 -4.74 -1.39
N PHE A 94 -6.25 -5.93 -1.66
CA PHE A 94 -6.95 -7.16 -1.29
C PHE A 94 -5.99 -8.21 -0.74
N TYR A 95 -6.56 -9.16 0.00
CA TYR A 95 -5.86 -10.30 0.54
C TYR A 95 -6.51 -11.56 0.00
N GLN A 96 -5.71 -12.53 -0.45
CA GLN A 96 -6.22 -13.81 -0.93
C GLN A 96 -6.90 -14.60 0.19
N HIS A 97 -6.40 -14.45 1.41
CA HIS A 97 -6.97 -15.10 2.59
C HIS A 97 -7.17 -14.11 3.73
N ARG A 98 -8.26 -14.27 4.49
CA ARG A 98 -8.59 -13.38 5.62
C ARG A 98 -7.53 -13.39 6.73
N TRP A 99 -6.77 -14.48 6.89
CA TRP A 99 -5.68 -14.56 7.87
C TRP A 99 -4.49 -13.66 7.51
N GLN A 100 -4.26 -13.36 6.22
CA GLN A 100 -3.17 -12.49 5.78
C GLN A 100 -3.35 -11.07 6.31
N LEU A 101 -4.60 -10.60 6.39
CA LEU A 101 -4.93 -9.32 7.02
C LEU A 101 -4.51 -9.29 8.50
N TRP A 102 -4.81 -10.36 9.25
CA TRP A 102 -4.43 -10.46 10.66
C TRP A 102 -2.92 -10.52 10.86
N VAL A 103 -2.21 -11.30 10.05
CA VAL A 103 -0.73 -11.39 10.10
C VAL A 103 -0.12 -10.02 9.84
N ASN A 104 -0.62 -9.30 8.84
CA ASN A 104 -0.14 -7.96 8.53
C ASN A 104 -0.38 -6.99 9.70
N GLU A 105 -1.58 -7.01 10.30
CA GLU A 105 -1.91 -6.13 11.43
C GLU A 105 -1.14 -6.42 12.74
N VAL A 106 -0.70 -7.66 12.95
CA VAL A 106 -0.07 -8.12 14.19
C VAL A 106 1.46 -8.17 14.09
N VAL A 107 2.00 -8.74 13.01
CA VAL A 107 3.42 -9.10 12.91
C VAL A 107 4.21 -7.96 12.27
N GLU A 108 3.87 -7.62 11.03
CA GLU A 108 4.66 -6.68 10.24
C GLU A 108 4.34 -5.23 10.65
N GLY A 109 3.06 -4.88 10.79
CA GLY A 109 2.61 -3.52 11.10
C GLY A 109 2.89 -2.48 10.01
N ASP A 110 3.79 -2.78 9.06
CA ASP A 110 4.19 -1.91 7.97
C ASP A 110 3.51 -2.22 6.63
N GLY A 111 2.83 -3.36 6.49
CA GLY A 111 1.95 -3.58 5.36
C GLY A 111 2.59 -4.02 4.06
N ASN A 112 3.86 -4.42 4.02
CA ASN A 112 4.50 -4.78 2.76
C ASN A 112 4.26 -6.24 2.36
N TRP A 113 3.82 -7.10 3.29
CA TRP A 113 3.46 -8.49 3.01
C TRP A 113 2.06 -8.61 2.41
N TYR A 114 1.88 -9.55 1.48
CA TYR A 114 0.60 -9.81 0.83
C TYR A 114 0.07 -8.53 0.17
N MET A 115 0.95 -7.83 -0.55
CA MET A 115 0.61 -6.59 -1.24
C MET A 115 -0.05 -6.94 -2.57
N ASN A 116 -1.37 -7.07 -2.58
CA ASN A 116 -2.13 -7.21 -3.82
C ASN A 116 -3.02 -6.00 -4.04
N LEU A 117 -3.06 -5.49 -5.26
CA LEU A 117 -3.88 -4.37 -5.66
C LEU A 117 -4.84 -4.80 -6.76
N SER A 118 -6.08 -4.35 -6.68
CA SER A 118 -7.08 -4.50 -7.74
C SER A 118 -7.50 -3.11 -8.18
N PHE A 119 -7.50 -2.90 -9.48
CA PHE A 119 -7.92 -1.71 -10.18
C PHE A 119 -9.14 -2.06 -11.02
N GLU A 120 -10.14 -1.17 -11.00
CA GLU A 120 -11.35 -1.27 -11.82
C GLU A 120 -11.44 0.05 -12.59
N PHE A 121 -11.03 0.01 -13.87
CA PHE A 121 -11.08 1.14 -14.79
C PHE A 121 -12.46 1.20 -15.44
N ALA A 122 -13.01 2.40 -15.60
CA ALA A 122 -14.34 2.57 -16.19
C ALA A 122 -14.40 2.08 -17.66
N ALA A 123 -13.28 2.17 -18.40
CA ALA A 123 -13.19 1.81 -19.81
C ALA A 123 -12.56 0.44 -20.08
N GLU A 124 -11.57 0.01 -19.28
CA GLU A 124 -10.70 -1.16 -19.58
C GLU A 124 -10.94 -2.39 -18.70
N GLY A 125 -11.96 -2.38 -17.83
CA GLY A 125 -12.27 -3.53 -16.99
C GLY A 125 -11.35 -3.67 -15.78
N LYS A 126 -11.06 -4.91 -15.37
CA LYS A 126 -10.40 -5.20 -14.09
C LYS A 126 -8.95 -5.63 -14.29
N VAL A 127 -8.04 -4.94 -13.63
CA VAL A 127 -6.61 -5.29 -13.57
C VAL A 127 -6.21 -5.58 -12.13
N GLU A 128 -5.48 -6.66 -11.90
CA GLU A 128 -4.96 -7.04 -10.60
C GLU A 128 -3.44 -7.13 -10.63
N ILE A 129 -2.78 -6.61 -9.61
CA ILE A 129 -1.38 -6.86 -9.34
C ILE A 129 -1.32 -7.81 -8.16
N VAL A 130 -0.89 -9.05 -8.43
CA VAL A 130 -0.93 -10.15 -7.47
C VAL A 130 0.49 -10.53 -7.10
N GLU A 131 0.79 -10.55 -5.81
CA GLU A 131 2.09 -10.97 -5.30
C GLU A 131 2.33 -12.43 -5.68
N GLY A 132 3.39 -12.67 -6.45
CA GLY A 132 3.86 -14.02 -6.75
C GLY A 132 4.48 -14.61 -5.49
N ARG A 133 4.27 -15.92 -5.25
CA ARG A 133 4.70 -16.65 -4.03
C ARG A 133 6.05 -16.14 -3.49
N SER A 134 5.98 -15.24 -2.52
CA SER A 134 7.15 -14.76 -1.79
C SER A 134 7.33 -15.67 -0.58
N SER A 135 8.57 -16.08 -0.36
CA SER A 135 8.95 -16.49 0.99
C SER A 135 8.97 -15.21 1.81
N ILE A 136 8.36 -15.26 3.00
CA ILE A 136 8.30 -14.16 3.98
C ILE A 136 9.70 -13.57 4.29
N PHE A 137 10.77 -14.29 3.96
CA PHE A 137 12.17 -13.92 4.21
C PHE A 137 12.93 -13.38 2.98
N LYS A 138 12.29 -13.11 1.84
CA LYS A 138 12.98 -12.55 0.66
C LYS A 138 12.93 -11.03 0.66
N ASN A 139 14.10 -10.40 0.46
CA ASN A 139 14.21 -8.94 0.32
C ASN A 139 13.65 -8.40 -1.02
N ASN A 140 13.43 -9.28 -2.00
CA ASN A 140 12.80 -8.93 -3.27
C ASN A 140 11.44 -9.59 -3.38
N THR A 141 10.43 -8.76 -3.63
CA THR A 141 9.06 -9.18 -3.90
C THR A 141 8.80 -9.11 -5.40
N ASN A 142 8.05 -10.09 -5.90
CA ASN A 142 7.63 -10.15 -7.29
C ASN A 142 6.10 -10.14 -7.34
N TRP A 143 5.55 -9.49 -8.36
CA TRP A 143 4.13 -9.53 -8.67
C TRP A 143 3.91 -9.91 -10.13
N ILE A 144 2.69 -10.37 -10.40
CA ILE A 144 2.17 -10.63 -11.73
C ILE A 144 1.03 -9.64 -11.95
N ILE A 145 1.04 -8.97 -13.10
CA ILE A 145 -0.07 -8.13 -13.56
C ILE A 145 -1.02 -9.04 -14.32
N VAL A 146 -2.27 -9.09 -13.89
CA VAL A 146 -3.34 -9.92 -14.42
C VAL A 146 -4.44 -9.01 -14.94
N ARG A 147 -4.80 -9.13 -16.21
CA ARG A 147 -5.91 -8.39 -16.84
C ARG A 147 -6.96 -9.40 -17.27
N ASP A 148 -8.19 -9.23 -16.77
CA ASP A 148 -9.32 -10.15 -17.04
C ASP A 148 -9.02 -11.64 -16.82
N GLY A 149 -8.13 -11.94 -15.87
CA GLY A 149 -7.72 -13.31 -15.51
C GLY A 149 -6.48 -13.83 -16.25
N GLU A 150 -5.96 -13.11 -17.25
CA GLU A 150 -4.75 -13.49 -17.98
C GLU A 150 -3.52 -12.71 -17.51
N PRO A 151 -2.36 -13.38 -17.33
CA PRO A 151 -1.12 -12.71 -16.96
C PRO A 151 -0.55 -11.92 -18.15
N VAL A 152 -0.46 -10.60 -18.00
CA VAL A 152 0.01 -9.67 -19.04
C VAL A 152 1.37 -9.05 -18.73
N GLY A 153 1.83 -9.12 -17.49
CA GLY A 153 3.10 -8.52 -17.10
C GLY A 153 3.61 -8.97 -15.74
N LYS A 154 4.77 -8.46 -15.35
CA LYS A 154 5.45 -8.76 -14.08
C LYS A 154 5.98 -7.49 -13.45
N VAL A 155 6.03 -7.49 -12.13
CA VAL A 155 6.66 -6.41 -11.35
C VAL A 155 7.67 -7.02 -10.40
N LYS A 156 8.81 -6.36 -10.18
CA LYS A 156 9.81 -6.77 -9.20
C LYS A 156 10.38 -5.56 -8.47
N THR A 157 10.60 -5.68 -7.16
CA THR A 157 11.45 -4.73 -6.43
C THR A 157 12.92 -5.04 -6.69
N GLU A 158 13.74 -4.00 -6.84
CA GLU A 158 15.18 -4.15 -7.00
C GLU A 158 15.92 -3.75 -5.72
N PHE A 159 15.85 -4.62 -4.71
CA PHE A 159 16.63 -4.44 -3.49
C PHE A 159 18.09 -4.85 -3.74
N SER A 160 18.99 -3.88 -3.59
CA SER A 160 20.44 -4.09 -3.52
C SER A 160 20.97 -3.38 -2.30
N ILE A 161 21.93 -3.97 -1.58
CA ILE A 161 22.59 -3.34 -0.41
C ILE A 161 23.19 -1.97 -0.79
N LYS A 162 23.66 -1.83 -2.04
CA LYS A 162 24.16 -0.55 -2.58
C LYS A 162 23.05 0.48 -2.79
N ASN A 163 21.84 0.03 -3.11
CA ASN A 163 20.66 0.88 -3.27
C ASN A 163 20.09 1.29 -1.90
N ALA A 164 20.06 0.37 -0.93
CA ALA A 164 19.66 0.64 0.44
C ALA A 164 20.55 1.70 1.11
N ALA A 165 21.88 1.61 0.93
CA ALA A 165 22.82 2.62 1.41
C ALA A 165 22.65 4.01 0.74
N LYS A 166 22.04 4.06 -0.44
CA LYS A 166 21.74 5.29 -1.18
C LYS A 166 20.29 5.75 -1.03
N LEU A 167 19.49 5.07 -0.22
CA LEU A 167 18.03 5.26 -0.13
C LEU A 167 17.35 5.25 -1.51
N LYS A 168 17.93 4.50 -2.47
CA LYS A 168 17.40 4.38 -3.82
C LYS A 168 16.36 3.28 -3.81
N GLU A 169 15.11 3.68 -3.76
CA GLU A 169 13.98 2.77 -3.87
C GLU A 169 13.68 2.57 -5.35
N ALA A 170 13.54 1.31 -5.76
CA ALA A 170 13.44 0.95 -7.16
C ALA A 170 12.47 -0.22 -7.39
N LEU A 171 11.65 -0.08 -8.42
CA LEU A 171 10.69 -1.08 -8.87
C LEU A 171 10.71 -1.13 -10.39
N THR A 172 10.65 -2.35 -10.93
CA THR A 172 10.72 -2.59 -12.38
C THR A 172 9.46 -3.32 -12.81
N ILE A 173 8.81 -2.82 -13.86
CA ILE A 173 7.66 -3.45 -14.50
C ILE A 173 8.08 -3.94 -15.89
N GLU A 174 7.80 -5.19 -16.17
CA GLU A 174 7.96 -5.82 -17.49
C GLU A 174 6.54 -6.10 -18.02
N ILE A 175 6.15 -5.41 -19.08
CA ILE A 175 4.83 -5.58 -19.72
C ILE A 175 5.01 -5.46 -21.23
N ASP A 176 4.39 -6.36 -21.99
CA ASP A 176 4.65 -6.52 -23.42
C ASP A 176 6.16 -6.61 -23.70
N ASP A 177 6.68 -5.78 -24.61
CA ASP A 177 8.10 -5.67 -24.95
C ASP A 177 8.79 -4.47 -24.24
N LYS A 178 8.16 -3.90 -23.19
CA LYS A 178 8.68 -2.71 -22.50
C LYS A 178 9.11 -3.01 -21.07
N VAL A 179 10.19 -2.35 -20.67
CA VAL A 179 10.68 -2.36 -19.29
C VAL A 179 10.58 -0.94 -18.73
N ILE A 180 9.80 -0.79 -17.67
CA ILE A 180 9.50 0.49 -17.02
C ILE A 180 10.16 0.49 -15.65
N TYR A 181 10.97 1.49 -15.37
CA TYR A 181 11.70 1.65 -14.12
C TYR A 181 11.13 2.79 -13.29
N TYR A 182 10.82 2.52 -12.03
CA TYR A 182 10.40 3.52 -11.05
C TYR A 182 11.55 3.72 -10.08
N GLN A 183 11.94 4.97 -9.84
CA GLN A 183 12.96 5.28 -8.85
C GLN A 183 12.61 6.52 -8.04
N SER A 184 13.03 6.54 -6.78
CA SER A 184 13.02 7.72 -5.93
C SER A 184 14.28 7.79 -5.06
N PHE A 185 14.76 9.01 -4.81
CA PHE A 185 15.95 9.30 -4.01
C PHE A 185 15.56 9.61 -2.55
N GLY A 186 15.02 8.62 -1.84
CA GLY A 186 14.60 8.74 -0.44
C GLY A 186 13.14 9.15 -0.24
N ILE A 187 12.69 9.12 1.03
CA ILE A 187 11.27 9.26 1.41
C ILE A 187 10.76 10.68 1.12
N GLY A 188 9.68 10.78 0.34
CA GLY A 188 9.04 12.06 0.01
C GLY A 188 9.66 12.79 -1.17
N SER A 189 10.69 12.21 -1.80
CA SER A 189 11.23 12.69 -3.06
C SER A 189 10.27 12.35 -4.21
N PRO A 190 10.29 13.12 -5.31
CA PRO A 190 9.55 12.74 -6.51
C PRO A 190 9.98 11.36 -7.01
N THR A 191 9.01 10.61 -7.52
CA THR A 191 9.23 9.36 -8.23
C THR A 191 9.42 9.69 -9.71
N ASP A 192 10.56 9.32 -10.27
CA ASP A 192 10.76 9.33 -11.72
C ASP A 192 10.40 7.97 -12.30
N VAL A 193 9.70 7.99 -13.43
CA VAL A 193 9.38 6.79 -14.21
C VAL A 193 10.15 6.85 -15.52
N LEU A 194 10.95 5.82 -15.78
CA LEU A 194 11.85 5.75 -16.93
C LEU A 194 11.52 4.57 -17.84
N ILE A 195 11.62 4.80 -19.15
CA ILE A 195 11.63 3.78 -20.19
C ILE A 195 12.84 4.07 -21.06
N ASP A 196 13.69 3.06 -21.33
CA ASP A 196 14.92 3.23 -22.12
C ASP A 196 15.81 4.40 -21.64
N ASP A 197 15.95 4.54 -20.31
CA ASP A 197 16.66 5.64 -19.62
C ASP A 197 16.10 7.07 -19.86
N HIS A 198 14.94 7.19 -20.51
CA HIS A 198 14.21 8.44 -20.68
C HIS A 198 13.11 8.61 -19.63
N VAL A 199 12.99 9.79 -19.02
CA VAL A 199 11.93 10.07 -18.02
C VAL A 199 10.62 10.35 -18.74
N VAL A 200 9.70 9.39 -18.67
CA VAL A 200 8.39 9.46 -19.36
C VAL A 200 7.29 10.03 -18.47
N ALA A 201 7.43 9.90 -17.15
CA ALA A 201 6.44 10.38 -16.19
C ALA A 201 7.07 10.70 -14.82
N LYS A 202 6.36 11.53 -14.05
CA LYS A 202 6.76 11.95 -12.71
C LYS A 202 5.62 11.82 -11.73
N GLY A 203 5.94 11.34 -10.54
CA GLY A 203 5.01 11.23 -9.43
C GLY A 203 5.49 12.04 -8.23
N LYS A 204 4.57 12.69 -7.52
CA LYS A 204 4.89 13.43 -6.29
C LYS A 204 3.80 13.30 -5.24
N ARG A 205 4.25 13.16 -3.99
CA ARG A 205 3.39 13.29 -2.80
C ARG A 205 3.24 14.76 -2.44
N SER A 206 2.02 15.20 -2.12
CA SER A 206 1.79 16.56 -1.64
C SER A 206 2.53 16.80 -0.32
N GLU A 207 3.25 17.93 -0.25
CA GLU A 207 4.00 18.35 0.94
C GLU A 207 3.07 18.75 2.08
N VAL A 208 1.91 19.34 1.76
CA VAL A 208 0.92 19.82 2.73
C VAL A 208 0.06 18.67 3.26
N LEU A 209 -0.35 17.76 2.37
CA LEU A 209 -1.20 16.63 2.70
C LEU A 209 -0.52 15.34 2.27
N ARG A 210 0.26 14.73 3.17
CA ARG A 210 1.07 13.50 2.97
C ARG A 210 0.27 12.25 2.55
N SER A 211 -1.03 12.37 2.34
CA SER A 211 -1.88 11.31 1.80
C SER A 211 -2.23 11.52 0.32
N LYS A 212 -2.00 12.71 -0.26
CA LYS A 212 -2.36 13.02 -1.65
C LYS A 212 -1.18 12.81 -2.58
N TYR A 213 -1.44 12.16 -3.70
CA TYR A 213 -0.46 11.79 -4.72
C TYR A 213 -0.89 12.34 -6.07
N HIS A 214 0.09 12.86 -6.78
CA HIS A 214 -0.04 13.46 -8.10
C HIS A 214 0.89 12.72 -9.03
N PHE A 215 0.44 12.44 -10.24
CA PHE A 215 1.22 11.75 -11.24
C PHE A 215 0.97 12.39 -12.60
N GLU A 216 2.03 12.77 -13.30
CA GLU A 216 1.99 13.47 -14.57
C GLU A 216 2.81 12.72 -15.62
N LEU A 217 2.22 12.56 -16.81
CA LEU A 217 2.97 12.16 -17.99
C LEU A 217 3.78 13.37 -18.47
N VAL A 218 5.05 13.16 -18.78
CA VAL A 218 5.96 14.21 -19.26
C VAL A 218 6.22 14.05 -20.77
N ASP A 219 6.00 12.83 -21.29
CA ASP A 219 6.16 12.50 -22.70
C ASP A 219 4.88 11.83 -23.26
N ASP A 220 4.18 12.57 -24.12
CA ASP A 220 2.91 12.16 -24.73
C ASP A 220 3.05 10.94 -25.66
N GLU A 221 4.27 10.58 -26.10
CA GLU A 221 4.50 9.35 -26.88
C GLU A 221 4.03 8.09 -26.12
N TYR A 222 4.03 8.17 -24.78
CA TYR A 222 3.69 7.07 -23.89
C TYR A 222 2.25 7.16 -23.33
N GLU A 223 1.37 8.00 -23.90
CA GLU A 223 -0.03 8.16 -23.46
C GLU A 223 -0.78 6.82 -23.42
N LYS A 224 -0.50 5.92 -24.36
CA LYS A 224 -1.12 4.56 -24.38
C LYS A 224 -0.72 3.67 -23.20
N LEU A 225 0.37 3.99 -22.50
CA LEU A 225 0.82 3.25 -21.32
C LEU A 225 0.40 3.91 -20.01
N GLU A 226 -0.25 5.07 -20.06
CA GLU A 226 -0.49 5.94 -18.92
C GLU A 226 -1.18 5.21 -17.75
N GLU A 227 -2.15 4.32 -18.04
CA GLU A 227 -2.80 3.50 -17.03
C GLU A 227 -1.84 2.56 -16.30
N VAL A 228 -0.94 1.90 -17.04
CA VAL A 228 0.08 1.01 -16.47
C VAL A 228 1.10 1.83 -15.67
N LEU A 229 1.44 3.02 -16.16
CA LEU A 229 2.37 3.92 -15.48
C LEU A 229 1.81 4.37 -14.12
N VAL A 230 0.54 4.76 -14.05
CA VAL A 230 -0.09 5.17 -12.78
C VAL A 230 -0.31 3.98 -11.83
N MET A 231 -0.66 2.79 -12.35
CA MET A 231 -0.76 1.57 -11.53
C MET A 231 0.58 1.22 -10.88
N GLY A 232 1.67 1.27 -11.65
CA GLY A 232 3.02 1.04 -11.15
C GLY A 232 3.44 2.07 -10.11
N PHE A 233 3.12 3.34 -10.33
CA PHE A 233 3.35 4.40 -9.37
C PHE A 233 2.58 4.16 -8.06
N ILE A 234 1.32 3.74 -8.12
CA ILE A 234 0.53 3.41 -6.93
C ILE A 234 1.18 2.25 -6.17
N LEU A 235 1.53 1.16 -6.85
CA LEU A 235 2.23 0.03 -6.22
C LEU A 235 3.56 0.46 -5.58
N PHE A 236 4.36 1.26 -6.29
CA PHE A 236 5.62 1.80 -5.78
C PHE A 236 5.41 2.53 -4.45
N ASN A 237 4.40 3.41 -4.37
CA ASN A 237 4.07 4.12 -3.14
C ASN A 237 3.56 3.21 -2.02
N TYR A 238 2.84 2.14 -2.34
CA TYR A 238 2.43 1.15 -1.35
C TYR A 238 3.62 0.39 -0.74
N VAL A 239 4.60 0.03 -1.56
CA VAL A 239 5.79 -0.73 -1.15
C VAL A 239 6.80 0.15 -0.39
N HIS A 240 7.00 1.38 -0.88
CA HIS A 240 8.10 2.25 -0.45
C HIS A 240 7.68 3.43 0.45
N LYS A 241 6.37 3.63 0.67
CA LYS A 241 5.80 4.68 1.55
C LYS A 241 6.31 6.10 1.25
N GLN A 242 6.60 6.33 -0.02
CA GLN A 242 7.01 7.61 -0.59
C GLN A 242 6.03 8.73 -0.31
#